data_AF-A0A7V6SY39-F1
#
_entry.id   AF-A0A7V6SY39-F1
#
_cell.length_a   1.000
_cell.length_b   1.000
_cell.length_c   1.000
_cell.angle_alpha   90.00
_cell.angle_beta   90.00
_cell.angle_gamma   90.00
#
_symmetry.space_group_name_H-M   'P 1'
#
loop_
_entity.id
_entity.type
_entity.pdbx_description
1 polymer ?
#
loop_
_entity_poly.entity_id
_entity_poly.type
_entity_poly.pdbx_seq_one_letter_code
_entity_poly.pdbx_strand_id
1 'polypeptide(L)' 'LSNCAAIMVYEVLRQQNYNKLLKEEPFKGKDYLKKD' A
#
# COMPACT_ATOMS: atom_id res chain seq x y z
N LEU A 1 -6.00 20.36 -2.21
CA LEU A 1 -7.09 19.38 -1.98
C LEU A 1 -6.61 17.93 -2.05
N SER A 2 -5.82 17.54 -3.06
CA SER A 2 -5.28 16.17 -3.19
C SER A 2 -4.56 15.67 -1.92
N ASN A 3 -3.70 16.50 -1.31
CA ASN A 3 -3.00 16.12 -0.06
C ASN A 3 -3.96 15.83 1.10
N CYS A 4 -5.00 16.65 1.26
CA CYS A 4 -6.03 16.42 2.29
C CYS A 4 -6.77 15.10 2.06
N ALA A 5 -7.15 14.83 0.81
CA ALA A 5 -7.80 13.58 0.43
C ALA A 5 -6.88 12.37 0.68
N ALA A 6 -5.59 12.48 0.35
CA ALA A 6 -4.61 11.43 0.59
C ALA A 6 -4.46 11.08 2.09
N ILE A 7 -4.41 12.10 2.97
CA ILE A 7 -4.34 11.91 4.42
C ILE A 7 -5.60 11.17 4.92
N MET A 8 -6.79 11.64 4.52
CA MET A 8 -8.04 11.04 4.96
C MET A 8 -8.20 9.59 4.49
N VAL A 9 -7.84 9.29 3.24
CA VAL A 9 -7.88 7.93 2.69
C VAL A 9 -6.89 7.02 3.42
N TYR A 10 -5.68 7.51 3.71
CA TYR A 10 -4.68 6.74 4.44
C TYR A 10 -5.14 6.40 5.86
N GLU A 11 -5.72 7.34 6.59
CA GLU A 11 -6.22 7.12 7.95
C GLU A 11 -7.35 6.08 8.00
N VAL A 12 -8.28 6.10 7.04
CA VAL A 12 -9.35 5.10 6.94
C VAL A 12 -8.78 3.71 6.64
N LEU A 13 -7.86 3.62 5.67
CA LEU A 13 -7.22 2.34 5.33
C LEU A 13 -6.42 1.77 6.50
N ARG A 14 -5.73 2.63 7.26
CA ARG A 14 -4.98 2.23 8.47
C ARG A 14 -5.91 1.63 9.52
N GLN A 15 -7.05 2.26 9.80
CA GLN A 15 -8.06 1.74 10.74
C GLN A 15 -8.61 0.37 10.29
N GLN A 16 -8.68 0.13 8.98
CA GLN A 16 -9.09 -1.14 8.39
C GLN A 16 -7.93 -2.14 8.21
N ASN A 17 -6.76 -1.87 8.79
CA ASN A 17 -5.57 -2.70 8.64
C ASN A 17 -5.17 -2.94 7.16
N TYR A 18 -5.35 -1.92 6.32
CA TYR A 18 -5.09 -1.92 4.88
C TYR A 18 -5.78 -3.09 4.16
N ASN A 19 -7.04 -3.36 4.53
CA ASN A 19 -7.82 -4.46 3.96
C ASN A 19 -7.83 -4.40 2.42
N LYS A 20 -7.57 -5.54 1.78
CA LYS A 20 -7.51 -5.73 0.31
C LYS A 20 -6.40 -4.94 -0.39
N LEU A 21 -5.48 -4.29 0.33
CA LEU A 21 -4.31 -3.68 -0.28
C LEU A 21 -3.21 -4.73 -0.48
N LEU A 22 -2.60 -4.71 -1.66
CA LEU A 22 -1.45 -5.56 -1.96
C LEU A 22 -0.24 -5.05 -1.15
N LYS A 23 0.32 -5.92 -0.32
CA LYS A 23 1.55 -5.62 0.44
C LYS A 23 2.81 -5.94 -0.37
N GLU A 24 2.65 -6.76 -1.39
CA GLU A 24 3.70 -7.30 -2.23
C GLU A 24 3.23 -7.22 -3.67
N GLU A 25 4.18 -7.07 -4.58
CA GLU A 25 3.88 -6.96 -6.00
C GLU A 25 3.44 -8.34 -6.52
N PRO A 26 2.18 -8.51 -6.96
CA PRO A 26 1.64 -9.83 -7.29
C PRO A 26 2.27 -10.49 -8.52
N PHE A 27 2.90 -9.71 -9.42
CA PHE A 27 3.43 -10.22 -10.68
C PHE A 27 4.93 -10.54 -10.63
N LYS A 28 5.74 -9.81 -9.87
CA LYS A 28 7.20 -10.01 -9.81
C LYS A 28 7.68 -10.73 -8.54
N GLY A 29 6.81 -10.89 -7.53
CA GLY A 29 7.17 -11.57 -6.27
C GLY A 29 7.86 -10.65 -5.26
N LYS A 30 8.13 -11.16 -4.05
CA LYS A 30 8.58 -10.35 -2.90
C LYS A 30 9.99 -9.77 -3.06
N ASP A 31 10.85 -10.47 -3.79
CA ASP A 31 12.28 -10.20 -3.85
C ASP A 31 12.73 -9.64 -5.21
N TYR A 32 11.79 -9.12 -6.01
CA TYR A 32 12.05 -8.66 -7.38
C TYR A 32 13.07 -7.50 -7.51
N LEU A 33 13.40 -6.83 -6.40
CA LEU A 33 14.40 -5.76 -6.33
C LEU A 33 15.68 -6.17 -5.60
N LYS A 34 15.77 -7.39 -5.06
CA LYS A 34 17.01 -7.88 -4.46
C LYS A 34 17.90 -8.42 -5.58
N LYS A 35 19.08 -7.81 -5.75
CA LYS A 35 20.24 -8.46 -6.40
C LYS A 35 20.97 -9.24 -5.31
N ASP A 36 21.36 -10.47 -5.62
CA ASP A 36 22.30 -11.26 -4.80
C ASP A 36 23.58 -10.47 -4.46
#